data_AF-A0A9D2I669-F1
#
_entry.id   AF-A0A9D2I669-F1
#
_cell.length_a   1.000
_cell.length_b   1.000
_cell.length_c   1.000
_cell.angle_alpha   90.00
_cell.angle_beta   90.00
_cell.angle_gamma   90.00
#
_symmetry.space_group_name_H-M   'P 1'
#
loop_
_entity.id
_entity.type
_entity.pdbx_description
1 polymer ?
#
loop_
_entity_poly.entity_id
_entity_poly.type
_entity_poly.pdbx_seq_one_letter_code
_entity_poly.pdbx_strand_id
1 'polypeptide(L)'
;MHTQFKDIFTSRELLTLASIVQVGDATYRELMETQRPMFGHPYFADTRGRLRTKLVQMQCEIESHDPKFPFEFIQREFQYKQLIPELRNKSVILHIARSASPDILPYASKYKIRLSNNNHELQRQMVLDFDKTPPYSNEPYYAILTFGGRDQTFSVIQFPEPGYEGIAECLPLPQISLTNESESTKVFERKKAVLKKEFLAHGAEESIS
;
A
#
# COMPACT_ATOMS: atom_id res chain seq x y z
N MET A 1 -12.42 20.59 -12.93
CA MET A 1 -12.31 19.28 -12.25
C MET A 1 -11.77 18.29 -13.27
N HIS A 2 -10.45 18.06 -13.27
CA HIS A 2 -9.81 17.20 -14.27
C HIS A 2 -10.07 15.73 -13.93
N THR A 3 -10.73 15.01 -14.83
CA THR A 3 -10.99 13.56 -14.79
C THR A 3 -9.76 12.75 -15.20
N GLN A 4 -8.55 13.21 -14.84
CA GLN A 4 -7.31 12.65 -15.37
C GLN A 4 -7.05 11.22 -14.89
N PHE A 5 -7.55 10.87 -13.69
CA PHE A 5 -7.34 9.57 -13.06
C PHE A 5 -8.56 8.64 -13.11
N LYS A 6 -9.60 9.03 -13.87
CA LYS A 6 -10.81 8.23 -14.05
C LYS A 6 -10.49 6.94 -14.82
N ASP A 7 -10.99 5.81 -14.32
CA ASP A 7 -10.82 4.47 -14.92
C ASP A 7 -9.38 3.92 -14.97
N ILE A 8 -8.45 4.52 -14.21
CA ILE A 8 -7.07 4.01 -14.09
C ILE A 8 -7.00 2.64 -13.40
N PHE A 9 -7.93 2.39 -12.48
CA PHE A 9 -8.06 1.11 -11.81
C PHE A 9 -9.40 0.47 -12.18
N THR A 10 -9.33 -0.80 -12.56
CA THR A 10 -10.51 -1.65 -12.73
C THR A 10 -11.16 -1.95 -11.38
N SER A 11 -12.46 -2.27 -11.38
CA SER A 11 -13.17 -2.67 -10.16
C SER A 11 -12.50 -3.85 -9.45
N ARG A 12 -11.91 -4.77 -10.21
CA ARG A 12 -11.17 -5.92 -9.66
C ARG A 12 -9.92 -5.47 -8.90
N GLU A 13 -9.13 -4.57 -9.48
CA GLU A 13 -7.95 -4.00 -8.82
C GLU A 13 -8.33 -3.28 -7.53
N LEU A 14 -9.37 -2.44 -7.55
CA LEU A 14 -9.86 -1.74 -6.36
C LEU A 14 -10.31 -2.69 -5.26
N LEU A 15 -11.03 -3.76 -5.62
CA LEU A 15 -11.45 -4.80 -4.66
C LEU A 15 -10.27 -5.58 -4.08
N THR A 16 -9.26 -5.91 -4.90
CA THR A 16 -8.05 -6.56 -4.42
C THR A 16 -7.29 -5.67 -3.44
N LEU A 17 -7.09 -4.39 -3.76
CA LEU A 17 -6.41 -3.45 -2.86
C LEU A 17 -7.19 -3.26 -1.55
N ALA A 18 -8.52 -3.16 -1.62
CA ALA A 18 -9.37 -3.10 -0.43
C ALA A 18 -9.24 -4.36 0.44
N SER A 19 -9.27 -5.55 -0.16
CA SER A 19 -9.08 -6.83 0.52
C SER A 19 -7.73 -6.89 1.24
N ILE A 20 -6.64 -6.51 0.56
CA ILE A 20 -5.28 -6.51 1.13
C ILE A 20 -5.21 -5.63 2.38
N VAL A 21 -5.73 -4.40 2.29
CA VAL A 21 -5.73 -3.47 3.42
C VAL A 21 -6.57 -4.00 4.58
N GLN A 22 -7.78 -4.49 4.30
CA GLN A 22 -8.67 -4.99 5.34
C GLN A 22 -8.11 -6.22 6.06
N VAL A 23 -7.57 -7.19 5.32
CA VAL A 23 -6.95 -8.39 5.91
C VAL A 23 -5.75 -8.00 6.76
N GLY A 24 -4.85 -7.15 6.24
CA GLY A 24 -3.67 -6.71 6.99
C GLY A 24 -4.03 -5.93 8.26
N ASP A 25 -5.05 -5.07 8.18
CA ASP A 25 -5.51 -4.28 9.33
C ASP A 25 -6.23 -5.13 10.38
N ALA A 26 -7.06 -6.08 9.96
CA ALA A 26 -7.71 -7.02 10.86
C ALA A 26 -6.70 -7.92 11.58
N THR A 27 -5.71 -8.46 10.85
CA THR A 27 -4.62 -9.24 11.46
C THR A 27 -3.84 -8.40 12.46
N TYR A 28 -3.54 -7.15 12.14
CA TYR A 28 -2.86 -6.24 13.06
C TYR A 28 -3.67 -6.05 14.36
N ARG A 29 -4.97 -5.77 14.26
CA ARG A 29 -5.85 -5.59 15.43
C ARG A 29 -5.87 -6.84 16.31
N GLU A 30 -6.07 -8.01 15.70
CA GLU A 30 -6.08 -9.29 16.40
C GLU A 30 -4.74 -9.58 17.11
N LEU A 31 -3.61 -9.27 16.44
CA LEU A 31 -2.28 -9.38 17.05
C LEU A 31 -2.10 -8.42 18.21
N MET A 32 -2.56 -7.17 18.10
CA MET A 32 -2.47 -6.18 19.19
C MET A 32 -3.35 -6.53 20.39
N GLU A 33 -4.48 -7.20 20.17
CA GLU A 33 -5.33 -7.72 21.24
C GLU A 33 -4.69 -8.94 21.93
N THR A 34 -4.17 -9.88 21.15
CA THR A 34 -3.59 -11.14 21.66
C THR A 34 -2.22 -10.92 22.33
N GLN A 35 -1.39 -10.03 21.78
CA GLN A 35 -0.01 -9.77 22.22
C GLN A 35 0.16 -8.41 22.90
N ARG A 36 -0.93 -7.88 23.49
CA ARG A 36 -0.96 -6.56 24.15
C ARG A 36 0.17 -6.31 25.15
N PRO A 37 0.63 -7.30 25.95
CA PRO A 37 1.76 -7.10 26.87
C PRO A 37 3.09 -6.77 26.14
N MET A 38 3.31 -7.33 24.94
CA MET A 38 4.56 -7.19 24.19
C MET A 38 4.71 -5.83 23.51
N PHE A 39 3.60 -5.26 23.01
CA PHE A 39 3.58 -3.99 22.26
C PHE A 39 2.89 -2.83 23.00
N GLY A 40 2.48 -3.04 24.25
CA GLY A 40 1.74 -2.06 25.04
C GLY A 40 2.59 -0.90 25.60
N HIS A 41 3.91 -1.04 25.61
CA HIS A 41 4.80 -0.02 26.17
C HIS A 41 4.87 1.24 25.27
N PRO A 42 4.86 2.47 25.83
CA PRO A 42 4.90 3.72 25.06
C PRO A 42 6.05 3.81 24.04
N TYR A 43 7.23 3.26 24.36
CA TYR A 43 8.39 3.22 23.45
C TYR A 43 8.13 2.42 22.15
N PHE A 44 7.14 1.53 22.11
CA PHE A 44 6.78 0.79 20.90
C PHE A 44 5.71 1.49 20.06
N ALA A 45 5.32 2.73 20.38
CA ALA A 45 4.31 3.47 19.62
C ALA A 45 4.63 3.56 18.12
N ASP A 46 5.87 3.86 17.77
CA ASP A 46 6.31 3.95 16.37
C ASP A 46 6.39 2.57 15.71
N THR A 47 6.88 1.58 16.45
CA THR A 47 6.99 0.18 15.99
C THR A 47 5.61 -0.39 15.65
N ARG A 48 4.57 -0.09 16.43
CA ARG A 48 3.18 -0.47 16.13
C ARG A 48 2.70 0.06 14.79
N GLY A 49 2.96 1.34 14.50
CA GLY A 49 2.60 1.95 13.23
C GLY A 49 3.33 1.32 12.04
N ARG A 50 4.61 1.00 12.22
CA ARG A 50 5.43 0.30 11.22
C ARG A 50 4.96 -1.13 11.00
N LEU A 51 4.67 -1.86 12.07
CA LEU A 51 4.17 -3.23 12.05
C LEU A 51 2.85 -3.32 11.25
N ARG A 52 1.91 -2.42 11.54
CA ARG A 52 0.66 -2.32 10.78
C ARG A 52 0.90 -2.14 9.28
N THR A 53 1.87 -1.31 8.91
CA THR A 53 2.27 -1.11 7.50
C THR A 53 2.87 -2.39 6.90
N LYS A 54 3.71 -3.08 7.66
CA LYS A 54 4.36 -4.32 7.23
C LYS A 54 3.38 -5.45 7.02
N LEU A 55 2.36 -5.61 7.86
CA LEU A 55 1.33 -6.64 7.67
C LEU A 55 0.55 -6.44 6.37
N VAL A 56 0.22 -5.21 6.00
CA VAL A 56 -0.43 -4.92 4.70
C VAL A 56 0.53 -5.19 3.54
N GLN A 57 1.82 -4.87 3.69
CA GLN A 57 2.85 -5.18 2.68
C GLN A 57 3.06 -6.69 2.51
N MET A 58 3.07 -7.47 3.59
CA MET A 58 3.17 -8.93 3.55
C MET A 58 1.92 -9.55 2.92
N GLN A 59 0.72 -9.06 3.25
CA GLN A 59 -0.50 -9.52 2.59
C GLN A 59 -0.45 -9.30 1.08
N CYS A 60 0.13 -8.19 0.64
CA CYS A 60 0.34 -7.90 -0.77
C CYS A 60 1.28 -8.91 -1.44
N GLU A 61 2.38 -9.28 -0.78
CA GLU A 61 3.31 -10.31 -1.26
C GLU A 61 2.61 -11.67 -1.37
N ILE A 62 1.90 -12.10 -0.32
CA ILE A 62 1.17 -13.38 -0.32
C ILE A 62 0.17 -13.44 -1.47
N GLU A 63 -0.60 -12.36 -1.69
CA GLU A 63 -1.56 -12.30 -2.80
C GLU A 63 -0.89 -12.25 -4.17
N SER A 64 0.35 -11.76 -4.28
CA SER A 64 1.08 -11.70 -5.55
C SER A 64 1.40 -13.07 -6.14
N HIS A 65 1.42 -14.12 -5.31
CA HIS A 65 1.60 -15.50 -5.75
C HIS A 65 0.34 -16.13 -6.37
N ASP A 66 -0.84 -15.49 -6.24
CA ASP A 66 -2.05 -15.95 -6.92
C ASP A 66 -1.95 -15.64 -8.43
N PRO A 67 -2.09 -16.62 -9.34
CA PRO A 67 -2.14 -16.36 -10.79
C PRO A 67 -3.25 -15.40 -11.21
N LYS A 68 -4.25 -15.18 -10.35
CA LYS A 68 -5.34 -14.22 -10.54
C LYS A 68 -5.04 -12.84 -9.96
N PHE A 69 -3.84 -12.59 -9.47
CA PHE A 69 -3.47 -11.28 -8.96
C PHE A 69 -3.46 -10.23 -10.12
N PRO A 70 -4.16 -9.09 -9.97
CA PRO A 70 -4.36 -8.16 -11.09
C PRO A 70 -3.21 -7.17 -11.30
N PHE A 71 -2.12 -7.25 -10.52
CA PHE A 71 -0.97 -6.35 -10.63
C PHE A 71 0.31 -7.13 -10.92
N GLU A 72 1.27 -6.48 -11.56
CA GLU A 72 2.66 -6.92 -11.53
C GLU A 72 3.24 -6.55 -10.16
N PHE A 73 3.92 -7.50 -9.52
CA PHE A 73 4.54 -7.33 -8.21
C PHE A 73 6.05 -7.27 -8.34
N ILE A 74 6.65 -6.22 -7.80
CA ILE A 74 8.10 -6.06 -7.73
C ILE A 74 8.49 -5.75 -6.29
N GLN A 75 9.42 -6.52 -5.75
CA GLN A 75 10.05 -6.19 -4.48
C GLN A 75 11.25 -5.29 -4.71
N ARG A 76 11.18 -4.05 -4.20
CA ARG A 76 12.25 -3.08 -4.35
C ARG A 76 12.99 -2.89 -3.04
N GLU A 77 14.32 -3.03 -3.10
CA GLU A 77 15.20 -2.70 -2.00
C GLU A 77 15.55 -1.21 -2.02
N PHE A 78 15.29 -0.54 -0.91
CA PHE A 78 15.64 0.86 -0.67
C PHE A 78 16.84 0.96 0.28
N GLN A 79 17.29 2.20 0.53
CA GLN A 79 18.32 2.49 1.51
C GLN A 79 18.01 1.82 2.85
N TYR A 80 19.05 1.38 3.56
CA TYR A 80 18.95 0.63 4.81
C TYR A 80 18.27 -0.75 4.67
N LYS A 81 18.40 -1.40 3.50
CA LYS A 81 17.83 -2.73 3.20
C LYS A 81 16.32 -2.81 3.41
N GLN A 82 15.63 -1.67 3.29
CA GLN A 82 14.18 -1.65 3.43
C GLN A 82 13.54 -2.21 2.17
N LEU A 83 12.90 -3.37 2.30
CA LEU A 83 12.10 -3.97 1.26
C LEU A 83 10.70 -3.34 1.28
N ILE A 84 10.27 -2.83 0.13
CA ILE A 84 8.93 -2.27 -0.07
C ILE A 84 8.33 -2.88 -1.33
N PRO A 85 7.08 -3.39 -1.25
CA PRO A 85 6.38 -3.88 -2.43
C PRO A 85 5.98 -2.71 -3.34
N GLU A 86 6.25 -2.87 -4.62
CA GLU A 86 5.85 -1.98 -5.69
C GLU A 86 4.85 -2.73 -6.57
N LEU A 87 3.60 -2.25 -6.57
CA LEU A 87 2.54 -2.78 -7.41
C LEU A 87 2.47 -1.97 -8.69
N ARG A 88 2.41 -2.65 -9.84
CA ARG A 88 2.29 -2.00 -11.14
C ARG A 88 1.08 -2.49 -11.91
N ASN A 89 0.41 -1.56 -12.55
CA ASN A 89 -0.46 -1.87 -13.68
C ASN A 89 0.05 -1.11 -14.91
N LYS A 90 -0.70 -1.15 -16.02
CA LYS A 90 -0.29 -0.53 -17.29
C LYS A 90 -0.02 0.98 -17.18
N SER A 91 -0.58 1.65 -16.17
CA SER A 91 -0.60 3.11 -16.09
C SER A 91 -0.07 3.66 -14.76
N VAL A 92 0.13 2.83 -13.74
CA VAL A 92 0.42 3.28 -12.37
C VAL A 92 1.50 2.43 -11.71
N ILE A 93 2.37 3.12 -10.96
CA ILE A 93 3.19 2.55 -9.90
C ILE A 93 2.53 2.89 -8.56
N LEU A 94 2.19 1.87 -7.79
CA LEU A 94 1.48 1.97 -6.53
C LEU A 94 2.37 1.47 -5.38
N HIS A 95 2.56 2.32 -4.37
CA HIS A 95 3.23 1.94 -3.12
C HIS A 95 2.26 1.97 -1.94
N ILE A 96 2.54 1.16 -0.92
CA ILE A 96 1.70 1.04 0.27
C ILE A 96 2.31 1.85 1.42
N ALA A 97 1.52 2.75 2.01
CA ALA A 97 1.96 3.53 3.16
C ALA A 97 0.81 3.86 4.12
N ARG A 98 1.16 4.10 5.39
CA ARG A 98 0.21 4.54 6.41
C ARG A 98 0.13 6.06 6.45
N SER A 99 -1.08 6.61 6.63
CA SER A 99 -1.29 8.02 6.98
C SER A 99 -2.11 8.18 8.27
N ALA A 100 -2.17 9.41 8.78
CA ALA A 100 -3.03 9.80 9.89
C ALA A 100 -4.47 10.06 9.42
N SER A 101 -4.65 10.59 8.21
CA SER A 101 -5.95 10.92 7.62
C SER A 101 -5.92 10.69 6.09
N PRO A 102 -7.09 10.56 5.44
CA PRO A 102 -7.17 10.38 3.98
C PRO A 102 -6.69 11.61 3.20
N ASP A 103 -6.66 12.78 3.83
CA ASP A 103 -6.31 14.07 3.22
C ASP A 103 -4.87 14.50 3.52
N ILE A 104 -4.10 13.67 4.23
CA ILE A 104 -2.69 13.91 4.56
C ILE A 104 -1.83 12.89 3.83
N LEU A 105 -0.79 13.37 3.16
CA LEU A 105 0.22 12.50 2.54
C LEU A 105 1.01 11.74 3.62
N PRO A 106 1.31 10.44 3.40
CA PRO A 106 2.29 9.71 4.18
C PRO A 106 3.66 10.38 4.16
N TYR A 107 4.53 10.06 5.13
CA TYR A 107 5.88 10.65 5.22
C TYR A 107 6.62 10.65 3.86
N ALA A 108 7.18 11.82 3.53
CA ALA A 108 7.90 12.06 2.29
C ALA A 108 9.24 11.31 2.29
N SER A 109 9.58 10.72 1.15
CA SER A 109 10.91 10.14 0.93
C SER A 109 11.40 10.55 -0.45
N LYS A 110 12.72 10.49 -0.66
CA LYS A 110 13.35 10.90 -1.93
C LYS A 110 12.72 10.21 -3.14
N TYR A 111 12.36 8.93 -3.02
CA TYR A 111 11.74 8.19 -4.12
C TYR A 111 10.29 8.63 -4.36
N LYS A 112 9.51 8.91 -3.31
CA LYS A 112 8.12 9.38 -3.44
C LYS A 112 8.05 10.75 -4.10
N ILE A 113 8.93 11.66 -3.69
CA ILE A 113 9.06 12.99 -4.28
C ILE A 113 9.40 12.86 -5.76
N ARG A 114 10.43 12.07 -6.10
CA ARG A 114 10.82 11.87 -7.50
C ARG A 114 9.70 11.27 -8.34
N LEU A 115 9.00 10.24 -7.84
CA LEU A 115 7.90 9.60 -8.58
C LEU A 115 6.66 10.49 -8.67
N SER A 116 6.40 11.37 -7.68
CA SER A 116 5.24 12.29 -7.72
C SER A 116 5.28 13.27 -8.89
N ASN A 117 6.48 13.59 -9.39
CA ASN A 117 6.66 14.42 -10.58
C ASN A 117 6.02 13.79 -11.83
N ASN A 118 5.87 12.45 -11.84
CA ASN A 118 5.20 11.72 -12.91
C ASN A 118 3.69 11.97 -12.94
N ASN A 119 3.10 12.66 -11.96
CA ASN A 119 1.68 12.97 -11.97
C ASN A 119 1.33 14.26 -12.73
N HIS A 120 2.32 15.01 -13.20
CA HIS A 120 2.10 16.28 -13.91
C HIS A 120 2.58 16.24 -15.35
N GLU A 121 1.70 16.64 -16.27
CA GLU A 121 1.92 16.54 -17.72
C GLU A 121 3.17 17.31 -18.18
N LEU A 122 3.36 18.55 -17.70
CA LEU A 122 4.56 19.32 -18.06
C LEU A 122 5.86 18.75 -17.46
N GLN A 123 5.82 18.11 -16.30
CA GLN A 123 7.02 17.52 -15.71
C GLN A 123 7.41 16.22 -16.40
N ARG A 124 6.43 15.44 -16.89
CA ARG A 124 6.66 14.34 -17.83
C ARG A 124 7.35 14.82 -19.11
N GLN A 125 6.97 16.01 -19.60
CA GLN A 125 7.58 16.62 -20.78
C GLN A 125 8.96 17.24 -20.50
N MET A 126 9.31 17.55 -19.25
CA MET A 126 10.59 18.17 -18.88
C MET A 126 11.71 17.19 -18.52
N VAL A 127 11.46 15.87 -18.50
CA VAL A 127 12.53 14.86 -18.57
C VAL A 127 13.06 14.79 -20.01
N LEU A 128 13.48 15.94 -20.54
CA LEU A 128 14.19 16.06 -21.79
C LEU A 128 15.66 15.74 -21.52
N ASP A 129 16.00 14.48 -21.70
CA ASP A 129 17.37 14.06 -21.94
C ASP A 129 17.80 14.70 -23.28
N PHE A 130 18.66 15.72 -23.24
CA PHE A 130 19.06 16.49 -24.43
C PHE A 130 19.77 15.64 -25.49
N ASP A 131 20.23 14.44 -25.13
CA ASP A 131 20.84 13.46 -26.04
C ASP A 131 19.81 12.54 -26.71
N LYS A 132 18.53 12.59 -26.32
CA LYS A 132 17.45 11.74 -26.87
C LYS A 132 16.26 12.57 -27.35
N THR A 133 16.29 12.94 -28.62
CA THR A 133 15.11 13.47 -29.32
C THR A 133 14.15 12.33 -29.70
N PRO A 134 12.86 12.47 -29.36
CA PRO A 134 12.30 12.25 -28.03
C PRO A 134 12.17 10.75 -27.69
N PRO A 135 11.82 10.41 -26.45
CA PRO A 135 10.63 9.57 -26.34
C PRO A 135 9.66 10.25 -25.40
N TYR A 136 8.42 10.43 -25.85
CA TYR A 136 7.30 10.57 -24.94
C TYR A 136 7.31 9.34 -24.03
N SER A 137 7.96 9.40 -22.87
CA SER A 137 7.89 8.31 -21.94
C SER A 137 6.49 8.36 -21.35
N ASN A 138 5.68 7.34 -21.64
CA ASN A 138 4.48 7.04 -20.89
C ASN A 138 4.92 6.53 -19.51
N GLU A 139 5.65 7.35 -18.76
CA GLU A 139 6.00 7.00 -17.41
C GLU A 139 4.71 6.85 -16.60
N PRO A 140 4.55 5.72 -15.90
CA PRO A 140 3.33 5.45 -15.16
C PRO A 140 3.13 6.53 -14.09
N TYR A 141 1.86 6.87 -13.86
CA TYR A 141 1.46 7.71 -12.74
C TYR A 141 1.93 7.11 -11.42
N TYR A 142 2.20 7.97 -10.45
CA TYR A 142 2.58 7.55 -9.12
C TYR A 142 1.40 7.67 -8.17
N ALA A 143 1.04 6.55 -7.55
CA ALA A 143 -0.03 6.49 -6.57
C ALA A 143 0.43 5.86 -5.26
N ILE A 144 -0.29 6.16 -4.18
CA ILE A 144 -0.04 5.60 -2.87
C ILE A 144 -1.32 5.01 -2.31
N LEU A 145 -1.32 3.70 -2.13
CA LEU A 145 -2.33 3.00 -1.35
C LEU A 145 -2.13 3.40 0.12
N THR A 146 -2.99 4.29 0.58
CA THR A 146 -2.91 4.93 1.87
C THR A 146 -4.02 4.43 2.77
N PHE A 147 -3.66 4.05 3.98
CA PHE A 147 -4.63 3.58 4.97
C PHE A 147 -4.24 4.05 6.37
N GLY A 148 -5.21 4.03 7.28
CA GLY A 148 -4.99 4.53 8.62
C GLY A 148 -6.25 4.57 9.47
N GLY A 149 -6.28 5.54 10.38
CA GLY A 149 -7.34 5.68 11.38
C GLY A 149 -7.10 4.85 12.63
N ARG A 150 -7.46 5.41 13.80
CA ARG A 150 -7.47 4.71 15.09
C ARG A 150 -8.84 4.10 15.36
N ASP A 151 -9.87 4.95 15.37
CA ASP A 151 -11.25 4.55 15.68
C ASP A 151 -12.03 4.22 14.41
N GLN A 152 -12.03 5.15 13.44
CA GLN A 152 -12.59 4.93 12.11
C GLN A 152 -11.46 4.69 11.11
N THR A 153 -11.41 3.49 10.54
CA THR A 153 -10.39 3.14 9.54
C THR A 153 -10.77 3.65 8.17
N PHE A 154 -9.75 4.04 7.42
CA PHE A 154 -9.90 4.48 6.04
C PHE A 154 -8.87 3.79 5.16
N SER A 155 -9.22 3.68 3.88
CA SER A 155 -8.34 3.20 2.82
C SER A 155 -8.66 3.98 1.54
N VAL A 156 -7.63 4.59 0.98
CA VAL A 156 -7.74 5.48 -0.19
C VAL A 156 -6.50 5.30 -1.07
N ILE A 157 -6.62 5.61 -2.35
CA ILE A 157 -5.48 5.75 -3.25
C ILE A 157 -5.25 7.25 -3.43
N GLN A 158 -4.08 7.73 -3.02
CA GLN A 158 -3.69 9.12 -3.17
C GLN A 158 -2.76 9.27 -4.39
N PHE A 159 -3.02 10.27 -5.21
CA PHE A 159 -2.10 10.74 -6.25
C PHE A 159 -1.45 12.03 -5.74
N PRO A 160 -0.16 11.99 -5.36
CA PRO A 160 0.52 13.19 -4.87
C PRO A 160 0.71 14.21 -5.98
N GLU A 161 0.65 15.50 -5.63
CA GLU A 161 1.12 16.58 -6.48
C GLU A 161 2.65 16.47 -6.69
N PRO A 162 3.17 17.02 -7.79
CA PRO A 162 4.61 17.14 -8.02
C PRO A 162 5.36 17.74 -6.83
N GLY A 163 6.59 17.28 -6.61
CA GLY A 163 7.35 17.70 -5.43
C GLY A 163 6.80 17.17 -4.10
N TYR A 164 5.70 16.41 -4.12
CA TYR A 164 5.02 15.88 -2.93
C TYR A 164 4.44 16.99 -2.03
N GLU A 165 4.01 18.11 -2.62
CA GLU A 165 3.52 19.30 -1.93
C GLU A 165 2.08 19.16 -1.42
N GLY A 166 1.28 18.31 -2.06
CA GLY A 166 -0.14 18.11 -1.76
C GLY A 166 -0.72 16.86 -2.42
N ILE A 167 -2.04 16.69 -2.34
CA ILE A 167 -2.76 15.57 -2.97
C ILE A 167 -3.55 16.11 -4.16
N ALA A 168 -3.20 15.67 -5.37
CA ALA A 168 -3.86 16.07 -6.60
C ALA A 168 -5.24 15.42 -6.73
N GLU A 169 -5.30 14.12 -6.43
CA GLU A 169 -6.55 13.35 -6.43
C GLU A 169 -6.52 12.25 -5.36
N CYS A 170 -7.69 11.95 -4.80
CA CYS A 170 -7.88 10.90 -3.81
C CYS A 170 -9.06 10.02 -4.23
N LEU A 171 -8.80 8.72 -4.41
CA LEU A 171 -9.81 7.73 -4.76
C LEU A 171 -10.14 6.87 -3.53
N PRO A 172 -11.37 6.93 -2.98
CA PRO A 172 -11.75 6.07 -1.88
C PRO A 172 -11.85 4.61 -2.32
N LEU A 173 -11.32 3.70 -1.51
CA LEU A 173 -11.49 2.27 -1.76
C LEU A 173 -12.85 1.77 -1.27
N PRO A 174 -13.44 0.77 -1.95
CA PRO A 174 -14.69 0.17 -1.49
C PRO A 174 -14.48 -0.51 -0.14
N GLN A 175 -15.40 -0.29 0.80
CA GLN A 175 -15.43 -1.09 2.02
C GLN A 175 -16.13 -2.42 1.75
N ILE A 176 -15.39 -3.52 1.81
CA ILE A 176 -15.97 -4.85 1.71
C ILE A 176 -16.68 -5.13 3.03
N SER A 177 -18.01 -5.25 2.97
CA SER A 177 -18.84 -5.62 4.11
C SER A 177 -18.85 -7.13 4.25
N LEU A 178 -18.29 -7.66 5.34
CA LEU A 178 -18.33 -9.08 5.65
C LEU A 178 -19.64 -9.37 6.39
N THR A 179 -20.53 -10.13 5.77
CA THR A 179 -21.73 -10.68 6.42
C THR A 179 -21.42 -12.07 6.97
N ASN A 180 -21.95 -12.38 8.14
CA ASN A 180 -21.79 -13.70 8.74
C ASN A 180 -22.38 -14.75 7.78
N GLU A 181 -21.61 -15.81 7.49
CA GLU A 181 -21.93 -16.97 6.62
C GLU A 181 -21.63 -16.87 5.11
N SER A 182 -21.17 -15.73 4.58
CA SER A 182 -20.79 -15.68 3.16
C SER A 182 -19.46 -16.42 2.87
N GLU A 183 -19.31 -16.97 1.65
CA GLU A 183 -18.02 -17.52 1.19
C GLU A 183 -16.89 -16.47 1.24
N SER A 184 -17.22 -15.18 1.05
CA SER A 184 -16.25 -14.09 1.17
C SER A 184 -15.67 -13.96 2.58
N THR A 185 -16.48 -14.22 3.61
CA THR A 185 -16.07 -14.21 5.02
C THR A 185 -15.15 -15.38 5.33
N LYS A 186 -15.44 -16.57 4.79
CA LYS A 186 -14.54 -17.73 4.93
C LYS A 186 -13.18 -17.48 4.27
N VAL A 187 -13.16 -16.87 3.08
CA VAL A 187 -11.93 -16.51 2.38
C VAL A 187 -11.15 -15.46 3.17
N PHE A 188 -11.82 -14.44 3.70
CA PHE A 188 -11.22 -13.41 4.53
C PHE A 188 -10.53 -14.01 5.77
N GLU A 189 -11.23 -14.85 6.53
CA GLU A 189 -10.68 -15.50 7.72
C GLU A 189 -9.51 -16.43 7.40
N ARG A 190 -9.57 -17.14 6.26
CA ARG A 190 -8.44 -17.95 5.77
C ARG A 190 -7.21 -17.09 5.45
N LYS A 191 -7.39 -15.99 4.71
CA LYS A 191 -6.29 -15.06 4.38
C LYS A 191 -5.66 -14.47 5.64
N LYS A 192 -6.50 -14.04 6.59
CA LYS A 192 -6.07 -13.52 7.90
C LYS A 192 -5.24 -14.56 8.67
N ALA A 193 -5.69 -15.81 8.72
CA ALA A 193 -4.97 -16.89 9.38
C ALA A 193 -3.62 -17.20 8.72
N VAL A 194 -3.55 -17.20 7.39
CA VAL A 194 -2.29 -17.39 6.64
C VAL A 194 -1.31 -16.25 6.95
N LEU A 195 -1.75 -14.99 6.87
CA LEU A 195 -0.90 -13.84 7.18
C LEU A 195 -0.38 -13.88 8.62
N LYS A 196 -1.25 -14.22 9.58
CA LYS A 196 -0.87 -14.36 10.99
C LYS A 196 0.18 -15.46 11.18
N LYS A 197 -0.01 -16.61 10.53
CA LYS A 197 0.94 -17.73 10.58
C LYS A 197 2.29 -17.33 9.99
N GLU A 198 2.29 -16.68 8.84
CA GLU A 198 3.50 -16.18 8.18
C GLU A 198 4.26 -15.22 9.10
N PHE A 199 3.55 -14.23 9.65
CA PHE A 199 4.15 -13.25 10.56
C PHE A 199 4.78 -13.88 11.81
N LEU A 200 4.17 -14.91 12.39
CA LEU A 200 4.68 -15.58 13.57
C LEU A 200 5.80 -16.59 13.26
N ALA A 201 5.80 -17.20 12.08
CA ALA A 201 6.82 -18.15 11.66
C ALA A 201 8.21 -17.49 11.59
N HIS A 202 8.31 -16.28 11.04
CA HIS A 202 9.55 -15.51 10.97
C HIS A 202 10.04 -14.99 12.33
N GLY A 203 9.21 -15.06 13.39
CA GLY A 203 9.63 -14.78 14.76
C GLY A 203 10.25 -15.99 15.48
N ALA A 204 10.09 -17.20 14.94
CA ALA A 204 10.57 -18.44 15.56
C ALA A 204 11.97 -18.87 15.06
N GLU A 205 12.45 -18.30 13.94
CA GLU A 205 13.77 -18.60 13.38
C GLU A 205 14.92 -17.77 14.00
N GLU A 206 14.62 -16.76 14.84
CA GLU A 206 15.62 -16.10 15.69
C GLU A 206 15.95 -16.94 16.95
N SER A 207 16.15 -18.26 16.78
CA SER A 207 16.81 -19.07 17.80
C SER A 207 18.32 -18.83 17.72
N ILE A 208 18.77 -17.86 18.52
CA ILE A 208 20.10 -17.70 19.14
C ILE A 208 21.23 -18.48 18.41
N SER A 209 22.03 -17.75 17.62
CA SER A 209 23.42 -18.12 17.34
C SER A 209 24.36 -17.26 18.17
#